data_AF-A0A7K2F4U8-F1
#
_entry.id   AF-A0A7K2F4U8-F1
#
_cell.length_a   1.000
_cell.length_b   1.000
_cell.length_c   1.000
_cell.angle_alpha   90.00
_cell.angle_beta   90.00
_cell.angle_gamma   90.00
#
_symmetry.space_group_name_H-M   'P 1'
#
loop_
_entity.id
_entity.type
_entity.pdbx_description
1 polymer ?
#
loop_
_entity_poly.entity_id
_entity_poly.type
_entity_poly.pdbx_seq_one_letter_code
_entity_poly.pdbx_strand_id
1 'polypeptide(L)'
;MNELIEKWAGVAPGADPAEADPVVLECARLLAAEPDGEQAVLLAFGLVGMAPYVIGRRGAAVEQASADALAAAAEALDARLPEGEDCGHADHPHTKVLEQWDTDADGLHDAPDARIPLSEWDEAEACPRNAAAWARTVADVILPGCVGGIPEIVPRHHESSIHSLDGVLNDYPNGDPRWDLEIHTTPPSSVSRLSRAALAGYVVVARACCWYLGSGRITHRPLLDDMIEGLESVLPLLPDAPCAHGPGEHPALTWGADQQAGDGIHLRSPGGRTVLRDEYDDGEGYGSSLEAWTCTAFLRPLAVEARDHLREAVETLFGTRRTDHLDPVYLRPDGRLDIGPLTARHVPFKDETATEEAALWAARRYEALGPEGPAADRTVLLLLMATAATSLHLSSGIAQEILGILRAAATTLTADGDGDGDGGDRTCAAHPDGHARRGERTQDLMARVARLYEPDADAEAEAVAAGQEFGTELLACPAHLRDVVAKGVADLEEQCTEEPDLLEQLLAE
;
A
#
# COMPACT_ATOMS: atom_id res chain seq x y z
N MET A 1 32.14 -22.82 -30.01
CA MET A 1 30.83 -23.04 -29.35
C MET A 1 31.02 -23.54 -27.93
N ASN A 2 31.55 -24.75 -27.68
CA ASN A 2 31.71 -25.29 -26.30
C ASN A 2 32.42 -24.35 -25.31
N GLU A 3 33.51 -23.69 -25.71
CA GLU A 3 34.20 -22.72 -24.85
C GLU A 3 33.34 -21.50 -24.50
N LEU A 4 32.44 -21.07 -25.41
CA LEU A 4 31.49 -19.99 -25.15
C LEU A 4 30.37 -20.43 -24.19
N ILE A 5 29.89 -21.67 -24.34
CA ILE A 5 28.90 -22.29 -23.45
C ILE A 5 29.44 -22.40 -22.01
N GLU A 6 30.70 -22.81 -21.84
CA GLU A 6 31.32 -22.85 -20.52
C GLU A 6 31.41 -21.44 -19.89
N LYS A 7 31.70 -20.42 -20.70
CA LYS A 7 31.82 -19.03 -20.24
C LYS A 7 30.47 -18.41 -19.89
N TRP A 8 29.42 -18.62 -20.68
CA TRP A 8 28.09 -18.07 -20.35
C TRP A 8 27.55 -18.62 -19.03
N ALA A 9 27.98 -19.82 -18.61
CA ALA A 9 27.48 -20.46 -17.39
C ALA A 9 28.01 -19.77 -16.13
N GLY A 10 29.08 -18.98 -16.27
CA GLY A 10 29.63 -18.11 -15.23
C GLY A 10 29.00 -16.72 -15.18
N VAL A 11 28.13 -16.36 -16.14
CA VAL A 11 27.50 -15.03 -16.19
C VAL A 11 26.26 -15.01 -15.29
N ALA A 12 26.49 -14.75 -14.01
CA ALA A 12 25.44 -14.57 -13.00
C ALA A 12 25.08 -13.07 -12.84
N PRO A 13 23.93 -12.71 -12.23
CA PRO A 13 23.52 -11.32 -12.01
C PRO A 13 24.55 -10.41 -11.34
N GLY A 14 25.45 -10.98 -10.52
CA GLY A 14 26.51 -10.25 -9.82
C GLY A 14 27.91 -10.41 -10.43
N ALA A 15 28.03 -10.93 -11.66
CA ALA A 15 29.32 -11.12 -12.32
C ALA A 15 30.03 -9.78 -12.60
N ASP A 16 31.37 -9.80 -12.63
CA ASP A 16 32.17 -8.62 -12.97
C ASP A 16 31.92 -8.22 -14.43
N PRO A 17 31.50 -6.96 -14.71
CA PRO A 17 31.29 -6.51 -16.08
C PRO A 17 32.50 -6.66 -17.01
N ALA A 18 33.72 -6.57 -16.49
CA ALA A 18 34.93 -6.74 -17.30
C ALA A 18 35.07 -8.15 -17.88
N GLU A 19 34.48 -9.16 -17.21
CA GLU A 19 34.51 -10.56 -17.62
C GLU A 19 33.22 -10.97 -18.34
N ALA A 20 32.06 -10.49 -17.87
CA ALA A 20 30.75 -10.88 -18.38
C ALA A 20 30.33 -10.13 -19.65
N ASP A 21 30.58 -8.81 -19.76
CA ASP A 21 30.15 -8.02 -20.93
C ASP A 21 30.72 -8.60 -22.25
N PRO A 22 32.01 -8.99 -22.35
CA PRO A 22 32.54 -9.61 -23.57
C PRO A 22 31.85 -10.91 -23.97
N VAL A 23 31.41 -11.73 -23.00
CA VAL A 23 30.74 -13.01 -23.26
C VAL A 23 29.34 -12.78 -23.84
N VAL A 24 28.59 -11.88 -23.22
CA VAL A 24 27.24 -11.49 -23.70
C VAL A 24 27.33 -10.88 -25.10
N LEU A 25 28.24 -9.94 -25.31
CA LEU A 25 28.42 -9.27 -26.61
C LEU A 25 28.83 -10.25 -27.71
N GLU A 26 29.70 -11.22 -27.40
CA GLU A 26 30.09 -12.23 -28.38
C GLU A 26 28.91 -13.14 -28.74
N CYS A 27 28.09 -13.55 -27.76
CA CYS A 27 26.88 -14.33 -28.01
C CYS A 27 25.88 -13.54 -28.87
N ALA A 28 25.59 -12.29 -28.52
CA ALA A 28 24.71 -11.40 -29.27
C ALA A 28 25.22 -11.16 -30.70
N ARG A 29 26.53 -10.94 -30.88
CA ARG A 29 27.16 -10.75 -32.19
C ARG A 29 27.05 -11.99 -33.06
N LEU A 30 27.25 -13.19 -32.50
CA LEU A 30 27.12 -14.45 -33.23
C LEU A 30 25.66 -14.70 -33.63
N LEU A 31 24.71 -14.46 -32.73
CA LEU A 31 23.28 -14.62 -33.02
C LEU A 31 22.82 -13.63 -34.09
N ALA A 32 23.22 -12.36 -34.01
CA ALA A 32 22.86 -11.35 -34.99
C ALA A 32 23.48 -11.58 -36.37
N ALA A 33 24.61 -12.30 -36.46
CA ALA A 33 25.24 -12.62 -37.74
C ALA A 33 24.52 -13.74 -38.51
N GLU A 34 23.95 -14.71 -37.78
CA GLU A 34 23.24 -15.87 -38.34
C GLU A 34 21.95 -16.15 -37.53
N PRO A 35 20.94 -15.25 -37.58
CA PRO A 35 19.75 -15.34 -36.73
C PRO A 35 18.84 -16.54 -37.06
N ASP A 36 18.98 -17.13 -38.25
CA ASP A 36 18.33 -18.37 -38.69
C ASP A 36 19.28 -19.57 -38.79
N GLY A 37 20.55 -19.39 -38.39
CA GLY A 37 21.62 -20.38 -38.54
C GLY A 37 21.43 -21.65 -37.69
N GLU A 38 22.29 -22.64 -37.91
CA GLU A 38 22.24 -23.93 -37.20
C GLU A 38 22.38 -23.79 -35.67
N GLN A 39 22.99 -22.70 -35.22
CA GLN A 39 23.26 -22.42 -33.80
C GLN A 39 22.30 -21.38 -33.19
N ALA A 40 21.35 -20.85 -33.97
CA ALA A 40 20.50 -19.74 -33.54
C ALA A 40 19.68 -20.08 -32.28
N VAL A 41 19.07 -21.28 -32.25
CA VAL A 41 18.30 -21.76 -31.08
C VAL A 41 19.18 -21.78 -29.82
N LEU A 42 20.36 -22.39 -29.91
CA LEU A 42 21.29 -22.51 -28.79
C LEU A 42 21.78 -21.14 -28.30
N LEU A 43 22.15 -20.25 -29.23
CA LEU A 43 22.61 -18.90 -28.90
C LEU A 43 21.49 -18.03 -28.29
N ALA A 44 20.25 -18.16 -28.77
CA ALA A 44 19.09 -17.49 -28.20
C ALA A 44 18.89 -17.90 -26.73
N PHE A 45 18.84 -19.20 -26.43
CA PHE A 45 18.72 -19.68 -25.04
C PHE A 45 19.94 -19.32 -24.18
N GLY A 46 21.13 -19.22 -24.78
CA GLY A 46 22.30 -18.67 -24.12
C GLY A 46 22.11 -17.23 -23.63
N LEU A 47 21.58 -16.36 -24.49
CA LEU A 47 21.23 -14.99 -24.10
C LEU A 47 20.09 -14.95 -23.09
N VAL A 48 19.09 -15.83 -23.21
CA VAL A 48 18.02 -15.98 -22.21
C VAL A 48 18.59 -16.31 -20.83
N GLY A 49 19.50 -17.29 -20.73
CA GLY A 49 20.14 -17.65 -19.47
C GLY A 49 20.99 -16.52 -18.86
N MET A 50 21.54 -15.63 -19.69
CA MET A 50 22.29 -14.45 -19.26
C MET A 50 21.43 -13.20 -19.02
N ALA A 51 20.13 -13.23 -19.35
CA ALA A 51 19.25 -12.08 -19.23
C ALA A 51 19.19 -11.47 -17.82
N PRO A 52 19.20 -12.26 -16.71
CA PRO A 52 19.27 -11.70 -15.35
C PRO A 52 20.50 -10.81 -15.10
N TYR A 53 21.63 -11.10 -15.76
CA TYR A 53 22.79 -10.21 -15.75
C TYR A 53 22.53 -8.95 -16.59
N VAL A 54 22.04 -9.13 -17.82
CA VAL A 54 21.79 -8.01 -18.77
C VAL A 54 20.81 -6.98 -18.19
N ILE A 55 19.76 -7.41 -17.50
CA ILE A 55 18.77 -6.54 -16.84
C ILE A 55 19.43 -5.59 -15.83
N GLY A 56 20.46 -6.04 -15.11
CA GLY A 56 21.24 -5.22 -14.18
C GLY A 56 22.18 -4.21 -14.86
N ARG A 57 22.31 -4.25 -16.19
CA ARG A 57 23.26 -3.45 -16.99
C ARG A 57 22.55 -2.36 -17.82
N ARG A 58 21.51 -1.75 -17.26
CA ARG A 58 20.72 -0.69 -17.94
C ARG A 58 21.61 0.43 -18.48
N GLY A 59 21.44 0.75 -19.76
CA GLY A 59 22.19 1.78 -20.48
C GLY A 59 23.58 1.35 -20.96
N ALA A 60 24.04 0.13 -20.65
CA ALA A 60 25.28 -0.41 -21.22
C ALA A 60 25.03 -1.03 -22.60
N ALA A 61 26.10 -1.14 -23.39
CA ALA A 61 26.05 -1.67 -24.75
C ALA A 61 25.47 -3.11 -24.84
N VAL A 62 25.62 -3.90 -23.77
CA VAL A 62 25.11 -5.28 -23.71
C VAL A 62 23.58 -5.36 -23.72
N GLU A 63 22.88 -4.34 -23.21
CA GLU A 63 21.41 -4.30 -23.15
C GLU A 63 20.83 -4.24 -24.56
N GLN A 64 21.20 -3.20 -25.33
CA GLN A 64 20.72 -3.01 -26.69
C GLN A 64 21.17 -4.17 -27.61
N ALA A 65 22.43 -4.57 -27.54
CA ALA A 65 22.95 -5.64 -28.40
C ALA A 65 22.23 -6.98 -28.18
N SER A 66 21.87 -7.30 -26.93
CA SER A 66 21.14 -8.53 -26.62
C SER A 66 19.69 -8.45 -27.09
N ALA A 67 19.00 -7.32 -26.84
CA ALA A 67 17.63 -7.12 -27.29
C ALA A 67 17.52 -7.19 -28.82
N ASP A 68 18.41 -6.50 -29.55
CA ASP A 68 18.43 -6.50 -31.02
C ASP A 68 18.70 -7.90 -31.59
N ALA A 69 19.66 -8.64 -31.01
CA ALA A 69 20.00 -9.98 -31.47
C ALA A 69 18.87 -10.98 -31.23
N LEU A 70 18.20 -10.90 -30.06
CA LEU A 70 17.05 -11.74 -29.73
C LEU A 70 15.82 -11.40 -30.61
N ALA A 71 15.57 -10.11 -30.86
CA ALA A 71 14.51 -9.66 -31.75
C ALA A 71 14.70 -10.18 -33.18
N ALA A 72 15.91 -10.04 -33.72
CA ALA A 72 16.26 -10.55 -35.05
C ALA A 72 16.15 -12.08 -35.12
N ALA A 73 16.59 -12.79 -34.09
CA ALA A 73 16.45 -14.24 -34.00
C ALA A 73 14.98 -14.68 -33.96
N ALA A 74 14.13 -13.99 -33.19
CA ALA A 74 12.71 -14.29 -33.12
C ALA A 74 12.05 -14.18 -34.50
N GLU A 75 12.27 -13.07 -35.21
CA GLU A 75 11.74 -12.86 -36.56
C GLU A 75 12.23 -13.92 -37.55
N ALA A 76 13.53 -14.23 -37.52
CA ALA A 76 14.14 -15.20 -38.44
C ALA A 76 13.68 -16.64 -38.15
N LEU A 77 13.52 -17.02 -36.88
CA LEU A 77 13.03 -18.34 -36.48
C LEU A 77 11.55 -18.52 -36.78
N ASP A 78 10.73 -17.48 -36.61
CA ASP A 78 9.32 -17.49 -37.02
C ASP A 78 9.19 -17.66 -38.53
N ALA A 79 10.01 -16.94 -39.32
CA ALA A 79 10.00 -17.03 -40.79
C ALA A 79 10.37 -18.42 -41.34
N ARG A 80 11.01 -19.28 -40.54
CA ARG A 80 11.30 -20.67 -40.92
C ARG A 80 10.07 -21.57 -40.93
N LEU A 81 8.97 -21.13 -40.31
CA LEU A 81 7.71 -21.87 -40.24
C LEU A 81 6.70 -21.21 -41.21
N PRO A 82 6.30 -21.89 -42.29
CA PRO A 82 5.28 -21.37 -43.19
C PRO A 82 3.98 -21.02 -42.45
N GLU A 83 3.34 -19.92 -42.84
CA GLU A 83 2.04 -19.52 -42.27
C GLU A 83 1.03 -20.68 -42.34
N GLY A 84 0.52 -21.10 -41.17
CA GLY A 84 -0.47 -22.16 -41.05
C GLY A 84 0.09 -23.59 -40.94
N GLU A 85 1.41 -23.79 -40.99
CA GLU A 85 2.01 -25.07 -40.62
C GLU A 85 2.16 -25.18 -39.09
N ASP A 86 1.56 -26.25 -38.55
CA ASP A 86 1.75 -26.66 -37.17
C ASP A 86 3.10 -27.39 -37.06
N CYS A 87 3.89 -27.02 -36.06
CA CYS A 87 5.14 -27.71 -35.72
C CYS A 87 4.92 -29.15 -35.24
N GLY A 88 3.65 -29.57 -35.05
CA GLY A 88 3.27 -30.93 -34.69
C GLY A 88 3.33 -31.22 -33.19
N HIS A 89 3.70 -30.23 -32.38
CA HIS A 89 3.69 -30.32 -30.92
C HIS A 89 2.32 -29.94 -30.38
N ALA A 90 1.83 -30.69 -29.40
CA ALA A 90 0.55 -30.40 -28.76
C ALA A 90 0.56 -29.07 -27.98
N ASP A 91 1.71 -28.75 -27.36
CA ASP A 91 1.94 -27.55 -26.57
C ASP A 91 3.38 -27.04 -26.80
N HIS A 92 3.61 -25.76 -26.52
CA HIS A 92 4.95 -25.19 -26.43
C HIS A 92 5.26 -24.85 -24.96
N PRO A 93 6.39 -25.31 -24.38
CA PRO A 93 6.70 -25.07 -22.98
C PRO A 93 6.61 -23.61 -22.51
N HIS A 94 6.96 -22.65 -23.38
CA HIS A 94 6.94 -21.22 -23.02
C HIS A 94 5.56 -20.70 -22.57
N THR A 95 4.45 -21.23 -23.10
CA THR A 95 3.11 -20.71 -22.76
C THR A 95 2.74 -21.04 -21.32
N LYS A 96 3.10 -22.24 -20.84
CA LYS A 96 2.90 -22.65 -19.44
C LYS A 96 3.75 -21.82 -18.48
N VAL A 97 4.94 -21.40 -18.91
CA VAL A 97 5.79 -20.50 -18.12
C VAL A 97 5.15 -19.12 -18.05
N LEU A 98 4.64 -18.55 -19.15
CA LEU A 98 3.94 -17.27 -19.14
C LEU A 98 2.76 -17.24 -18.15
N GLU A 99 1.99 -18.33 -18.05
CA GLU A 99 0.88 -18.44 -17.08
C GLU A 99 1.32 -18.34 -15.60
N GLN A 100 2.59 -18.65 -15.32
CA GLN A 100 3.18 -18.68 -13.97
C GLN A 100 4.19 -17.54 -13.75
N TRP A 101 4.38 -16.68 -14.76
CA TRP A 101 5.44 -15.67 -14.79
C TRP A 101 5.11 -14.44 -13.93
N ASP A 102 5.25 -14.59 -12.62
CA ASP A 102 4.86 -13.54 -11.67
C ASP A 102 5.77 -12.30 -11.69
N THR A 103 7.08 -12.49 -11.89
CA THR A 103 8.03 -11.39 -12.13
C THR A 103 8.97 -11.71 -13.27
N ASP A 104 9.43 -10.67 -13.99
CA ASP A 104 10.43 -10.81 -15.05
C ASP A 104 11.68 -11.61 -14.60
N ALA A 105 12.05 -11.58 -13.32
CA ALA A 105 13.18 -12.35 -12.80
C ALA A 105 12.84 -13.84 -12.59
N ASP A 106 11.64 -14.16 -12.11
CA ASP A 106 11.25 -15.53 -11.78
C ASP A 106 11.04 -16.38 -13.02
N GLY A 107 10.32 -15.86 -14.03
CA GLY A 107 10.05 -16.63 -15.24
C GLY A 107 11.29 -16.90 -16.12
N LEU A 108 12.39 -16.14 -15.93
CA LEU A 108 13.66 -16.44 -16.58
C LEU A 108 14.34 -17.70 -16.04
N HIS A 109 14.01 -18.13 -14.82
CA HIS A 109 14.58 -19.36 -14.24
C HIS A 109 14.04 -20.64 -14.85
N ASP A 110 12.87 -20.58 -15.49
CA ASP A 110 12.20 -21.73 -16.11
C ASP A 110 12.57 -21.92 -17.59
N ALA A 111 13.48 -21.11 -18.12
CA ALA A 111 14.00 -21.27 -19.47
C ALA A 111 14.87 -22.54 -19.61
N PRO A 112 14.81 -23.24 -20.76
CA PRO A 112 15.70 -24.37 -21.06
C PRO A 112 17.18 -24.08 -20.80
N ASP A 113 17.85 -25.04 -20.14
CA ASP A 113 19.26 -24.90 -19.78
C ASP A 113 20.16 -25.08 -21.00
N ALA A 114 20.66 -23.95 -21.52
CA ALA A 114 21.59 -23.90 -22.64
C ALA A 114 22.90 -24.69 -22.43
N ARG A 115 23.20 -25.14 -21.21
CA ARG A 115 24.35 -26.04 -20.92
C ARG A 115 24.13 -27.47 -21.43
N ILE A 116 22.88 -27.88 -21.62
CA ILE A 116 22.54 -29.20 -22.14
C ILE A 116 22.71 -29.18 -23.68
N PRO A 117 23.39 -30.17 -24.30
CA PRO A 117 23.47 -30.25 -25.75
C PRO A 117 22.08 -30.26 -26.39
N LEU A 118 21.88 -29.49 -27.47
CA LEU A 118 20.57 -29.37 -28.15
C LEU A 118 19.98 -30.73 -28.57
N SER A 119 20.83 -31.72 -28.85
CA SER A 119 20.42 -33.10 -29.19
C SER A 119 19.79 -33.88 -28.03
N GLU A 120 19.92 -33.39 -26.79
CA GLU A 120 19.38 -33.99 -25.58
C GLU A 120 18.13 -33.27 -25.07
N TRP A 121 17.70 -32.20 -25.76
CA TRP A 121 16.49 -31.46 -25.43
C TRP A 121 15.24 -32.19 -25.90
N ASP A 122 14.10 -31.90 -25.26
CA ASP A 122 12.81 -32.31 -25.82
C ASP A 122 12.61 -31.66 -27.20
N GLU A 123 11.99 -32.39 -28.14
CA GLU A 123 11.69 -31.88 -29.48
C GLU A 123 10.87 -30.58 -29.42
N ALA A 124 9.96 -30.45 -28.45
CA ALA A 124 9.16 -29.25 -28.23
C ALA A 124 9.99 -28.07 -27.68
N GLU A 125 11.03 -28.33 -26.88
CA GLU A 125 11.93 -27.31 -26.36
C GLU A 125 12.86 -26.75 -27.44
N ALA A 126 13.42 -27.64 -28.27
CA ALA A 126 14.28 -27.30 -29.39
C ALA A 126 13.52 -26.74 -30.61
N CYS A 127 12.18 -26.74 -30.57
CA CYS A 127 11.35 -26.22 -31.64
C CYS A 127 11.67 -24.74 -31.94
N PRO A 128 11.89 -24.37 -33.23
CA PRO A 128 12.12 -22.97 -33.61
C PRO A 128 11.05 -21.99 -33.12
N ARG A 129 9.77 -22.43 -33.06
CA ARG A 129 8.67 -21.61 -32.54
C ARG A 129 8.80 -21.33 -31.05
N ASN A 130 9.22 -22.33 -30.27
CA ASN A 130 9.48 -22.16 -28.84
C ASN A 130 10.68 -21.24 -28.61
N ALA A 131 11.76 -21.42 -29.38
CA ALA A 131 12.93 -20.55 -29.32
C ALA A 131 12.62 -19.11 -29.72
N ALA A 132 11.83 -18.90 -30.78
CA ALA A 132 11.35 -17.59 -31.18
C ALA A 132 10.53 -16.93 -30.06
N ALA A 133 9.61 -17.68 -29.45
CA ALA A 133 8.78 -17.26 -28.31
C ALA A 133 9.59 -16.82 -27.08
N TRP A 134 10.64 -17.56 -26.73
CA TRP A 134 11.56 -17.16 -25.68
C TRP A 134 12.37 -15.93 -26.06
N ALA A 135 12.91 -15.90 -27.28
CA ALA A 135 13.75 -14.79 -27.72
C ALA A 135 13.01 -13.45 -27.70
N ARG A 136 11.80 -13.39 -28.25
CA ARG A 136 10.93 -12.21 -28.19
C ARG A 136 10.53 -11.83 -26.76
N THR A 137 10.16 -12.80 -25.93
CA THR A 137 9.77 -12.52 -24.55
C THR A 137 10.92 -11.91 -23.77
N VAL A 138 12.13 -12.46 -23.90
CA VAL A 138 13.31 -11.94 -23.20
C VAL A 138 13.82 -10.64 -23.79
N ALA A 139 13.72 -10.43 -25.10
CA ALA A 139 14.00 -9.13 -25.71
C ALA A 139 13.12 -8.03 -25.07
N ASP A 140 11.83 -8.30 -24.88
CA ASP A 140 10.90 -7.39 -24.22
C ASP A 140 11.18 -7.22 -22.72
N VAL A 141 11.63 -8.27 -22.01
CA VAL A 141 12.09 -8.13 -20.62
C VAL A 141 13.32 -7.20 -20.50
N ILE A 142 14.29 -7.36 -21.41
CA ILE A 142 15.52 -6.55 -21.43
C ILE A 142 15.21 -5.11 -21.84
N LEU A 143 14.44 -4.94 -22.91
CA LEU A 143 14.09 -3.65 -23.49
C LEU A 143 12.58 -3.63 -23.83
N PRO A 144 11.73 -3.22 -22.87
CA PRO A 144 10.27 -3.27 -23.03
C PRO A 144 9.77 -2.55 -24.28
N GLY A 145 8.92 -3.23 -25.05
CA GLY A 145 8.34 -2.71 -26.28
C GLY A 145 9.21 -2.82 -27.53
N CYS A 146 10.42 -3.37 -27.45
CA CYS A 146 11.29 -3.51 -28.63
C CYS A 146 10.80 -4.56 -29.65
N VAL A 147 9.87 -5.44 -29.25
CA VAL A 147 9.27 -6.48 -30.09
C VAL A 147 7.75 -6.57 -29.86
N GLY A 148 7.01 -6.98 -30.89
CA GLY A 148 5.55 -7.27 -30.82
C GLY A 148 5.24 -8.73 -31.13
N GLY A 149 4.03 -9.21 -30.82
CA GLY A 149 3.57 -10.59 -31.01
C GLY A 149 3.72 -11.53 -29.79
N ILE A 150 3.90 -10.98 -28.58
CA ILE A 150 3.96 -11.79 -27.36
C ILE A 150 2.50 -12.17 -27.05
N PRO A 151 2.19 -13.41 -26.67
CA PRO A 151 0.82 -13.76 -26.31
C PRO A 151 0.29 -12.93 -25.13
N GLU A 152 -0.97 -12.50 -25.21
CA GLU A 152 -1.72 -11.84 -24.12
C GLU A 152 -2.07 -12.84 -23.00
N ILE A 153 -1.05 -13.45 -22.40
CA ILE A 153 -1.20 -14.38 -21.27
C ILE A 153 -0.78 -13.64 -19.99
N VAL A 154 -1.78 -13.16 -19.26
CA VAL A 154 -1.58 -12.53 -17.94
C VAL A 154 -1.53 -13.64 -16.87
N PRO A 155 -0.52 -13.66 -15.98
CA PRO A 155 -0.48 -14.63 -14.89
C PRO A 155 -1.72 -14.53 -13.99
N ARG A 156 -2.25 -15.66 -13.54
CA ARG A 156 -3.47 -15.67 -12.68
C ARG A 156 -3.31 -14.88 -11.39
N HIS A 157 -2.10 -14.86 -10.84
CA HIS A 157 -1.80 -14.04 -9.67
C HIS A 157 -1.97 -12.55 -9.98
N HIS A 158 -1.50 -12.08 -11.14
CA HIS A 158 -1.70 -10.69 -11.59
C HIS A 158 -3.19 -10.38 -11.80
N GLU A 159 -3.94 -11.25 -12.48
CA GLU A 159 -5.40 -11.07 -12.64
C GLU A 159 -6.10 -10.95 -11.27
N SER A 160 -5.66 -11.76 -10.30
CA SER A 160 -6.20 -11.74 -8.94
C SER A 160 -5.84 -10.44 -8.21
N SER A 161 -4.57 -9.98 -8.31
CA SER A 161 -4.14 -8.71 -7.74
C SER A 161 -4.87 -7.51 -8.35
N ILE A 162 -5.12 -7.51 -9.66
CA ILE A 162 -5.90 -6.46 -10.34
C ILE A 162 -7.32 -6.42 -9.76
N HIS A 163 -7.97 -7.58 -9.65
CA HIS A 163 -9.32 -7.67 -9.09
C HIS A 163 -9.38 -7.27 -7.60
N SER A 164 -8.41 -7.70 -6.79
CA SER A 164 -8.29 -7.31 -5.39
C SER A 164 -8.11 -5.80 -5.24
N LEU A 165 -7.18 -5.19 -5.98
CA LEU A 165 -6.92 -3.75 -5.91
C LEU A 165 -8.08 -2.91 -6.44
N ASP A 166 -8.77 -3.36 -7.50
CA ASP A 166 -10.03 -2.75 -7.93
C ASP A 166 -11.05 -2.71 -6.78
N GLY A 167 -11.17 -3.82 -6.04
CA GLY A 167 -11.98 -3.93 -4.83
C GLY A 167 -11.60 -2.93 -3.75
N VAL A 168 -10.33 -2.94 -3.35
CA VAL A 168 -9.80 -2.08 -2.30
C VAL A 168 -9.96 -0.60 -2.66
N LEU A 169 -9.49 -0.20 -3.85
CA LEU A 169 -9.39 1.20 -4.24
C LEU A 169 -10.74 1.86 -4.53
N ASN A 170 -11.80 1.07 -4.69
CA ASN A 170 -13.18 1.54 -4.81
C ASN A 170 -14.04 1.28 -3.55
N ASP A 171 -13.44 1.01 -2.40
CA ASP A 171 -14.13 0.78 -1.11
C ASP A 171 -15.08 -0.44 -1.08
N TYR A 172 -14.78 -1.48 -1.87
CA TYR A 172 -15.44 -2.78 -1.82
C TYR A 172 -14.46 -3.96 -1.72
N PRO A 173 -13.56 -4.00 -0.70
CA PRO A 173 -12.57 -5.06 -0.60
C PRO A 173 -13.21 -6.44 -0.38
N ASN A 174 -12.63 -7.46 -1.03
CA ASN A 174 -13.01 -8.87 -0.84
C ASN A 174 -12.18 -9.50 0.30
N GLY A 175 -12.22 -8.88 1.49
CA GLY A 175 -11.41 -9.31 2.63
C GLY A 175 -10.85 -8.12 3.39
N ASP A 176 -9.75 -8.35 4.11
CA ASP A 176 -9.01 -7.29 4.77
C ASP A 176 -8.08 -6.61 3.74
N PRO A 177 -8.32 -5.32 3.41
CA PRO A 177 -7.59 -4.59 2.38
C PRO A 177 -6.09 -4.47 2.68
N ARG A 178 -5.67 -4.64 3.94
CA ARG A 178 -4.25 -4.62 4.31
C ARG A 178 -3.47 -5.69 3.55
N TRP A 179 -3.96 -6.92 3.47
CA TRP A 179 -3.24 -8.03 2.83
C TRP A 179 -3.07 -7.82 1.34
N ASP A 180 -4.12 -7.31 0.70
CA ASP A 180 -4.10 -6.99 -0.74
C ASP A 180 -3.08 -5.87 -1.04
N LEU A 181 -2.91 -4.91 -0.12
CA LEU A 181 -1.95 -3.81 -0.26
C LEU A 181 -0.51 -4.24 0.08
N GLU A 182 -0.32 -5.11 1.07
CA GLU A 182 1.00 -5.54 1.59
C GLU A 182 1.86 -6.22 0.52
N ILE A 183 1.25 -7.00 -0.38
CA ILE A 183 1.93 -7.65 -1.51
C ILE A 183 2.55 -6.62 -2.48
N HIS A 184 2.17 -5.35 -2.36
CA HIS A 184 2.60 -4.29 -3.26
C HIS A 184 3.45 -3.20 -2.60
N THR A 185 3.67 -3.24 -1.29
CA THR A 185 4.42 -2.19 -0.57
C THR A 185 5.93 -2.33 -0.73
N THR A 186 6.46 -3.54 -0.67
CA THR A 186 7.90 -3.74 -0.76
C THR A 186 8.27 -4.27 -2.15
N PRO A 187 9.15 -3.59 -2.90
CA PRO A 187 9.66 -4.16 -4.13
C PRO A 187 10.50 -5.39 -3.75
N PRO A 188 10.62 -6.41 -4.60
CA PRO A 188 11.43 -7.59 -4.29
C PRO A 188 12.80 -7.19 -3.76
N SER A 189 13.31 -7.91 -2.75
CA SER A 189 14.55 -7.60 -1.99
C SER A 189 15.81 -7.37 -2.85
N SER A 190 15.71 -7.63 -4.15
CA SER A 190 16.69 -7.29 -5.19
C SER A 190 16.14 -6.27 -6.19
N VAL A 191 15.74 -5.07 -5.75
CA VAL A 191 15.19 -3.99 -6.62
C VAL A 191 16.09 -3.66 -7.81
N SER A 192 17.41 -3.77 -7.61
CA SER A 192 18.41 -3.57 -8.68
C SER A 192 18.37 -4.64 -9.78
N ARG A 193 17.64 -5.74 -9.58
CA ARG A 193 17.45 -6.85 -10.53
C ARG A 193 16.10 -6.81 -11.24
N LEU A 194 15.22 -5.86 -10.90
CA LEU A 194 13.97 -5.69 -11.64
C LEU A 194 14.27 -5.28 -13.08
N SER A 195 13.44 -5.68 -14.04
CA SER A 195 13.46 -5.06 -15.37
C SER A 195 13.02 -3.60 -15.28
N ARG A 196 13.16 -2.86 -16.38
CA ARG A 196 12.60 -1.49 -16.47
C ARG A 196 11.08 -1.50 -16.34
N ALA A 197 10.41 -2.51 -16.91
CA ALA A 197 8.97 -2.63 -16.86
C ALA A 197 8.45 -3.02 -15.47
N ALA A 198 9.06 -4.00 -14.80
CA ALA A 198 8.69 -4.38 -13.45
C ALA A 198 8.92 -3.22 -12.46
N LEU A 199 10.02 -2.46 -12.62
CA LEU A 199 10.26 -1.24 -11.85
C LEU A 199 9.16 -0.19 -12.08
N ALA A 200 8.78 0.04 -13.34
CA ALA A 200 7.71 0.95 -13.69
C ALA A 200 6.38 0.52 -13.07
N GLY A 201 6.04 -0.77 -13.20
CA GLY A 201 4.84 -1.35 -12.63
C GLY A 201 4.77 -1.25 -11.11
N TYR A 202 5.90 -1.37 -10.41
CA TYR A 202 5.96 -1.11 -8.97
C TYR A 202 5.63 0.35 -8.64
N VAL A 203 6.28 1.32 -9.31
CA VAL A 203 6.05 2.75 -9.06
C VAL A 203 4.59 3.16 -9.36
N VAL A 204 4.03 2.66 -10.46
CA VAL A 204 2.65 2.98 -10.86
C VAL A 204 1.65 2.43 -9.84
N VAL A 205 1.79 1.18 -9.39
CA VAL A 205 0.92 0.61 -8.34
C VAL A 205 1.08 1.34 -7.01
N ALA A 206 2.31 1.64 -6.59
CA ALA A 206 2.56 2.40 -5.36
C ALA A 206 1.87 3.77 -5.38
N ARG A 207 1.95 4.48 -6.51
CA ARG A 207 1.28 5.76 -6.72
C ARG A 207 -0.23 5.61 -6.71
N ALA A 208 -0.78 4.58 -7.33
CA ALA A 208 -2.22 4.30 -7.30
C ALA A 208 -2.72 4.08 -5.86
N CYS A 209 -1.98 3.29 -5.07
CA CYS A 209 -2.37 2.91 -3.71
C CYS A 209 -2.15 4.00 -2.66
N CYS A 210 -1.25 4.97 -2.92
CA CYS A 210 -0.81 5.91 -1.88
C CYS A 210 -1.95 6.73 -1.26
N TRP A 211 -2.95 7.11 -2.06
CA TRP A 211 -4.10 7.89 -1.58
C TRP A 211 -5.02 7.09 -0.67
N TYR A 212 -5.20 5.79 -0.94
CA TYR A 212 -5.98 4.90 -0.10
C TYR A 212 -5.26 4.63 1.22
N LEU A 213 -3.96 4.31 1.14
CA LEU A 213 -3.10 4.14 2.32
C LEU A 213 -3.08 5.41 3.19
N GLY A 214 -3.01 6.58 2.56
CA GLY A 214 -2.99 7.86 3.25
C GLY A 214 -4.34 8.34 3.78
N SER A 215 -5.44 7.65 3.45
CA SER A 215 -6.79 8.11 3.80
C SER A 215 -7.19 7.82 5.26
N GLY A 216 -6.37 7.09 6.01
CA GLY A 216 -6.72 6.59 7.36
C GLY A 216 -7.63 5.36 7.38
N ARG A 217 -8.01 4.80 6.23
CA ARG A 217 -8.71 3.50 6.15
C ARG A 217 -7.81 2.35 6.58
N ILE A 218 -6.51 2.51 6.35
CA ILE A 218 -5.47 1.61 6.82
C ILE A 218 -4.80 2.28 8.01
N THR A 219 -4.98 1.71 9.19
CA THR A 219 -4.39 2.19 10.45
C THR A 219 -3.05 1.52 10.75
N HIS A 220 -2.55 0.67 9.84
CA HIS A 220 -1.30 -0.07 10.02
C HIS A 220 -0.06 0.70 9.58
N ARG A 221 0.64 1.34 10.53
CA ARG A 221 1.82 2.17 10.23
C ARG A 221 2.94 1.43 9.47
N PRO A 222 3.34 0.20 9.83
CA PRO A 222 4.39 -0.51 9.10
C PRO A 222 4.11 -0.62 7.60
N LEU A 223 2.85 -0.78 7.19
CA LEU A 223 2.48 -0.85 5.77
C LEU A 223 2.83 0.44 5.01
N LEU A 224 2.61 1.60 5.62
CA LEU A 224 2.99 2.89 5.03
C LEU A 224 4.51 3.07 5.04
N ASP A 225 5.18 2.70 6.14
CA ASP A 225 6.63 2.78 6.27
C ASP A 225 7.33 1.87 5.23
N ASP A 226 6.84 0.65 5.01
CA ASP A 226 7.33 -0.29 4.00
C ASP A 226 7.16 0.26 2.58
N MET A 227 6.01 0.86 2.29
CA MET A 227 5.75 1.49 0.98
C MET A 227 6.67 2.70 0.75
N ILE A 228 6.93 3.49 1.79
CA ILE A 228 7.90 4.61 1.76
C ILE A 228 9.31 4.08 1.52
N GLU A 229 9.76 3.07 2.26
CA GLU A 229 11.08 2.45 2.09
C GLU A 229 11.25 1.88 0.68
N GLY A 230 10.22 1.20 0.18
CA GLY A 230 10.18 0.66 -1.16
C GLY A 230 10.32 1.75 -2.23
N LEU A 231 9.57 2.85 -2.12
CA LEU A 231 9.70 4.02 -3.01
C LEU A 231 11.09 4.68 -2.90
N GLU A 232 11.67 4.74 -1.70
CA GLU A 232 13.03 5.25 -1.50
C GLU A 232 14.09 4.36 -2.14
N SER A 233 13.89 3.04 -2.14
CA SER A 233 14.81 2.08 -2.76
C SER A 233 14.84 2.15 -4.29
N VAL A 234 13.74 2.56 -4.93
CA VAL A 234 13.64 2.69 -6.39
C VAL A 234 14.16 4.02 -6.91
N LEU A 235 14.08 5.09 -6.12
CA LEU A 235 14.48 6.45 -6.55
C LEU A 235 15.94 6.57 -7.06
N PRO A 236 16.94 5.86 -6.50
CA PRO A 236 18.30 5.82 -7.07
C PRO A 236 18.38 5.23 -8.47
N LEU A 237 17.41 4.40 -8.87
CA LEU A 237 17.35 3.75 -10.18
C LEU A 237 16.64 4.61 -11.24
N LEU A 238 16.07 5.75 -10.83
CA LEU A 238 15.30 6.66 -11.68
C LEU A 238 16.04 8.00 -11.78
N PRO A 239 17.08 8.14 -12.62
CA PRO A 239 17.86 9.36 -12.68
C PRO A 239 17.01 10.58 -13.05
N ASP A 240 17.34 11.73 -12.45
CA ASP A 240 16.73 13.02 -12.79
C ASP A 240 17.36 13.58 -14.07
N ALA A 241 16.93 13.02 -15.20
CA ALA A 241 17.43 13.38 -16.52
C ALA A 241 16.26 13.72 -17.46
N PRO A 242 16.41 14.69 -18.37
CA PRO A 242 15.41 14.93 -19.40
C PRO A 242 15.30 13.71 -20.32
N CYS A 243 14.07 13.41 -20.77
CA CYS A 243 13.83 12.39 -21.78
C CYS A 243 13.59 13.01 -23.16
N ALA A 244 13.68 12.19 -24.21
CA ALA A 244 13.42 12.62 -25.58
C ALA A 244 11.91 12.77 -25.88
N HIS A 245 11.04 12.20 -25.04
CA HIS A 245 9.60 12.23 -25.24
C HIS A 245 9.04 13.67 -25.26
N GLY A 246 8.18 13.93 -26.24
CA GLY A 246 7.44 15.18 -26.41
C GLY A 246 6.28 15.36 -25.41
N PRO A 247 5.66 16.55 -25.38
CA PRO A 247 4.47 16.79 -24.56
C PRO A 247 3.32 15.86 -24.95
N GLY A 248 2.78 15.14 -23.98
CA GLY A 248 1.66 14.20 -24.18
C GLY A 248 2.06 12.80 -24.63
N GLU A 249 3.35 12.52 -24.83
CA GLU A 249 3.83 11.16 -25.17
C GLU A 249 3.94 10.25 -23.93
N HIS A 250 4.06 10.82 -22.74
CA HIS A 250 3.98 10.05 -21.50
C HIS A 250 2.54 9.64 -21.17
N PRO A 251 2.35 8.50 -20.49
CA PRO A 251 1.02 8.03 -20.10
C PRO A 251 0.25 9.08 -19.29
N ALA A 252 -1.03 9.26 -19.64
CA ALA A 252 -1.95 10.10 -18.89
C ALA A 252 -2.59 9.29 -17.76
N LEU A 253 -2.16 9.53 -16.51
CA LEU A 253 -2.75 8.90 -15.33
C LEU A 253 -4.04 9.61 -14.86
N THR A 254 -4.95 9.88 -15.80
CA THR A 254 -6.22 10.60 -15.56
C THR A 254 -7.37 9.69 -15.16
N TRP A 255 -7.20 8.38 -15.26
CA TRP A 255 -8.19 7.37 -14.87
C TRP A 255 -8.15 7.10 -13.36
N GLY A 256 -9.14 6.36 -12.86
CA GLY A 256 -9.23 5.97 -11.44
C GLY A 256 -7.99 5.23 -10.94
N ALA A 257 -7.77 5.25 -9.63
CA ALA A 257 -6.61 4.62 -9.01
C ALA A 257 -6.59 3.09 -9.27
N ASP A 258 -7.76 2.46 -9.33
CA ASP A 258 -8.00 1.08 -9.74
C ASP A 258 -7.41 0.75 -11.12
N GLN A 259 -7.75 1.52 -12.15
CA GLN A 259 -7.20 1.31 -13.50
C GLN A 259 -5.68 1.48 -13.51
N GLN A 260 -5.15 2.50 -12.82
CA GLN A 260 -3.72 2.71 -12.74
C GLN A 260 -3.00 1.55 -12.05
N ALA A 261 -3.59 1.00 -10.99
CA ALA A 261 -3.07 -0.20 -10.35
C ALA A 261 -3.07 -1.39 -11.32
N GLY A 262 -4.14 -1.54 -12.11
CA GLY A 262 -4.23 -2.50 -13.22
C GLY A 262 -3.08 -2.38 -14.22
N ASP A 263 -2.91 -1.18 -14.78
CA ASP A 263 -1.85 -0.86 -15.74
C ASP A 263 -0.45 -1.15 -15.15
N GLY A 264 -0.26 -0.78 -13.88
CA GLY A 264 0.97 -1.05 -13.15
C GLY A 264 1.25 -2.54 -12.90
N ILE A 265 0.22 -3.36 -12.71
CA ILE A 265 0.37 -4.83 -12.62
C ILE A 265 0.67 -5.41 -14.01
N HIS A 266 -0.03 -4.98 -15.06
CA HIS A 266 0.22 -5.40 -16.44
C HIS A 266 1.68 -5.18 -16.87
N LEU A 267 2.31 -4.08 -16.45
CA LEU A 267 3.73 -3.83 -16.74
C LEU A 267 4.68 -4.93 -16.22
N ARG A 268 4.30 -5.70 -15.20
CA ARG A 268 5.17 -6.67 -14.51
C ARG A 268 5.34 -8.00 -15.25
N SER A 269 4.53 -8.28 -16.26
CA SER A 269 4.65 -9.49 -17.08
C SER A 269 4.65 -9.18 -18.58
N PRO A 270 5.32 -10.01 -19.42
CA PRO A 270 5.32 -9.82 -20.86
C PRO A 270 3.92 -9.86 -21.50
N GLY A 271 3.05 -10.76 -21.02
CA GLY A 271 1.68 -10.85 -21.51
C GLY A 271 0.84 -9.65 -21.11
N GLY A 272 0.95 -9.17 -19.86
CA GLY A 272 0.30 -7.94 -19.41
C GLY A 272 0.75 -6.71 -20.19
N ARG A 273 2.04 -6.60 -20.55
CA ARG A 273 2.54 -5.53 -21.42
C ARG A 273 1.96 -5.56 -22.83
N THR A 274 1.55 -6.73 -23.31
CA THR A 274 0.85 -6.85 -24.59
C THR A 274 -0.58 -6.31 -24.45
N VAL A 275 -1.30 -6.71 -23.40
CA VAL A 275 -2.63 -6.14 -23.08
C VAL A 275 -2.57 -4.62 -22.98
N LEU A 276 -1.62 -4.08 -22.20
CA LEU A 276 -1.44 -2.64 -22.03
C LEU A 276 -1.14 -1.93 -23.36
N ARG A 277 -0.36 -2.57 -24.24
CA ARG A 277 -0.06 -2.02 -25.56
C ARG A 277 -1.32 -1.99 -26.41
N ASP A 278 -2.10 -3.05 -26.46
CA ASP A 278 -3.29 -3.11 -27.31
C ASP A 278 -4.42 -2.20 -26.80
N GLU A 279 -4.50 -1.97 -25.49
CA GLU A 279 -5.45 -1.02 -24.89
C GLU A 279 -5.12 0.44 -25.21
N TYR A 280 -3.83 0.78 -25.23
CA TYR A 280 -3.38 2.17 -25.37
C TYR A 280 -2.87 2.51 -26.78
N ASP A 281 -2.41 1.56 -27.59
CA ASP A 281 -2.01 1.74 -28.99
C ASP A 281 -3.25 1.74 -29.89
N ASP A 282 -3.93 2.89 -29.96
CA ASP A 282 -5.16 3.06 -30.74
C ASP A 282 -4.94 3.06 -32.27
N GLY A 283 -3.73 2.80 -32.76
CA GLY A 283 -3.38 2.83 -34.17
C GLY A 283 -3.46 4.21 -34.84
N GLU A 284 -3.93 5.23 -34.11
CA GLU A 284 -3.96 6.63 -34.52
C GLU A 284 -2.80 7.44 -33.91
N GLY A 285 -2.02 6.82 -33.03
CA GLY A 285 -0.78 7.38 -32.47
C GLY A 285 -1.02 8.33 -31.30
N TYR A 286 -2.18 8.25 -30.64
CA TYR A 286 -2.49 9.02 -29.43
C TYR A 286 -2.19 8.25 -28.13
N GLY A 287 -1.85 6.96 -28.25
CA GLY A 287 -1.37 6.11 -27.18
C GLY A 287 0.05 6.38 -26.69
N SER A 288 0.29 6.23 -25.40
CA SER A 288 1.65 6.21 -24.85
C SER A 288 2.30 4.84 -25.11
N SER A 289 3.49 4.83 -25.69
CA SER A 289 4.26 3.61 -25.94
C SER A 289 4.72 2.94 -24.62
N LEU A 290 5.06 1.65 -24.68
CA LEU A 290 5.70 0.96 -23.54
C LEU A 290 7.05 1.61 -23.14
N GLU A 291 7.75 2.23 -24.09
CA GLU A 291 8.94 3.03 -23.80
C GLU A 291 8.59 4.22 -22.91
N ALA A 292 7.47 4.90 -23.18
CA ALA A 292 7.01 6.02 -22.38
C ALA A 292 6.59 5.59 -20.96
N TRP A 293 5.94 4.43 -20.81
CA TRP A 293 5.61 3.84 -19.50
C TRP A 293 6.85 3.50 -18.66
N THR A 294 7.96 3.14 -19.29
CA THR A 294 9.22 2.79 -18.60
C THR A 294 10.21 3.95 -18.51
N CYS A 295 9.80 5.15 -18.95
CA CYS A 295 10.63 6.34 -18.94
C CYS A 295 10.93 6.81 -17.51
N THR A 296 12.21 6.93 -17.16
CA THR A 296 12.65 7.36 -15.82
C THR A 296 12.23 8.79 -15.48
N ALA A 297 12.16 9.69 -16.47
CA ALA A 297 11.68 11.06 -16.29
C ALA A 297 10.18 11.13 -15.98
N PHE A 298 9.40 10.14 -16.43
CA PHE A 298 7.99 9.99 -16.08
C PHE A 298 7.81 9.34 -14.71
N LEU A 299 8.54 8.27 -14.43
CA LEU A 299 8.40 7.49 -13.19
C LEU A 299 8.91 8.22 -11.95
N ARG A 300 10.00 9.00 -12.06
CA ARG A 300 10.60 9.65 -10.90
C ARG A 300 9.64 10.63 -10.19
N PRO A 301 8.95 11.56 -10.88
CA PRO A 301 7.95 12.41 -10.25
C PRO A 301 6.84 11.63 -9.54
N LEU A 302 6.35 10.53 -10.13
CA LEU A 302 5.31 9.68 -9.52
C LEU A 302 5.80 9.04 -8.22
N ALA A 303 7.02 8.49 -8.22
CA ALA A 303 7.63 7.91 -7.02
C ALA A 303 7.82 8.96 -5.91
N VAL A 304 8.22 10.19 -6.26
CA VAL A 304 8.37 11.30 -5.31
C VAL A 304 7.01 11.72 -4.76
N GLU A 305 6.01 11.91 -5.62
CA GLU A 305 4.64 12.29 -5.23
C GLU A 305 4.07 11.27 -4.24
N ALA A 306 4.12 9.97 -4.58
CA ALA A 306 3.60 8.90 -3.74
C ALA A 306 4.32 8.86 -2.38
N ARG A 307 5.66 8.94 -2.37
CA ARG A 307 6.44 8.92 -1.13
C ARG A 307 6.13 10.12 -0.24
N ASP A 308 6.06 11.31 -0.82
CA ASP A 308 5.82 12.54 -0.06
C ASP A 308 4.39 12.56 0.50
N HIS A 309 3.41 12.08 -0.27
CA HIS A 309 2.05 11.88 0.21
C HIS A 309 1.99 10.89 1.38
N LEU A 310 2.64 9.74 1.28
CA LEU A 310 2.68 8.75 2.35
C LEU A 310 3.36 9.28 3.61
N ARG A 311 4.44 10.06 3.49
CA ARG A 311 5.10 10.70 4.64
C ARG A 311 4.19 11.72 5.32
N GLU A 312 3.47 12.52 4.54
CA GLU A 312 2.46 13.44 5.07
C GLU A 312 1.33 12.67 5.78
N ALA A 313 0.89 11.55 5.21
CA ALA A 313 -0.08 10.68 5.84
C ALA A 313 0.44 10.06 7.13
N VAL A 314 1.69 9.60 7.18
CA VAL A 314 2.31 9.07 8.42
C VAL A 314 2.34 10.13 9.51
N GLU A 315 2.74 11.37 9.19
CA GLU A 315 2.72 12.46 10.15
C GLU A 315 1.29 12.82 10.58
N THR A 316 0.33 12.74 9.67
CA THR A 316 -1.08 13.02 9.95
C THR A 316 -1.70 11.96 10.86
N LEU A 317 -1.51 10.68 10.55
CA LEU A 317 -2.17 9.56 11.23
C LEU A 317 -1.45 9.14 12.52
N PHE A 318 -0.12 9.21 12.53
CA PHE A 318 0.73 8.69 13.61
C PHE A 318 1.68 9.72 14.23
N GLY A 319 1.74 10.94 13.67
CA GLY A 319 2.61 12.01 14.18
C GLY A 319 2.10 12.65 15.46
N THR A 320 2.97 13.44 16.09
CA THR A 320 2.62 14.14 17.33
C THR A 320 1.83 15.40 17.02
N ARG A 321 0.55 15.42 17.39
CA ARG A 321 -0.30 16.61 17.21
C ARG A 321 -0.01 17.65 18.29
N ARG A 322 0.09 18.93 17.92
CA ARG A 322 0.27 20.03 18.86
C ARG A 322 -1.07 20.64 19.24
N THR A 323 -1.37 20.66 20.53
CA THR A 323 -2.65 21.18 21.05
C THR A 323 -2.51 22.52 21.78
N ASP A 324 -1.30 23.03 22.00
CA ASP A 324 -1.04 24.29 22.75
C ASP A 324 -1.81 25.49 22.19
N HIS A 325 -2.07 25.49 20.88
CA HIS A 325 -2.77 26.56 20.18
C HIS A 325 -4.27 26.64 20.54
N LEU A 326 -4.79 25.62 21.23
CA LEU A 326 -6.18 25.52 21.67
C LEU A 326 -6.38 26.09 23.08
N ASP A 327 -5.32 26.32 23.86
CA ASP A 327 -5.43 26.97 25.18
C ASP A 327 -6.13 28.34 25.10
N PRO A 328 -5.80 29.25 24.16
CA PRO A 328 -6.52 30.52 24.02
C PRO A 328 -7.98 30.38 23.56
N VAL A 329 -8.38 29.21 23.06
CA VAL A 329 -9.73 28.92 22.56
C VAL A 329 -10.61 28.29 23.64
N TYR A 330 -10.04 27.41 24.45
CA TYR A 330 -10.76 26.57 25.40
C TYR A 330 -10.53 26.94 26.87
N LEU A 331 -9.68 27.93 27.14
CA LEU A 331 -9.48 28.48 28.48
C LEU A 331 -9.95 29.93 28.55
N ARG A 332 -10.63 30.24 29.65
CA ARG A 332 -10.91 31.60 30.08
C ARG A 332 -9.61 32.27 30.55
N PRO A 333 -9.55 33.61 30.63
CA PRO A 333 -8.36 34.33 31.10
C PRO A 333 -7.90 33.98 32.52
N ASP A 334 -8.78 33.40 33.34
CA ASP A 334 -8.48 32.91 34.70
C ASP A 334 -7.94 31.46 34.72
N GLY A 335 -7.77 30.83 33.56
CA GLY A 335 -7.25 29.48 33.40
C GLY A 335 -8.28 28.36 33.55
N ARG A 336 -9.56 28.71 33.78
CA ARG A 336 -10.69 27.76 33.84
C ARG A 336 -11.16 27.39 32.44
N LEU A 337 -11.84 26.25 32.29
CA LEU A 337 -12.40 25.84 31.00
C LEU A 337 -13.45 26.85 30.47
N ASP A 338 -13.37 27.16 29.19
CA ASP A 338 -14.44 27.83 28.44
C ASP A 338 -15.32 26.77 27.74
N ILE A 339 -16.43 26.43 28.41
CA ILE A 339 -17.25 25.28 28.05
C ILE A 339 -18.06 25.49 26.76
N GLY A 340 -18.40 26.73 26.43
CA GLY A 340 -19.17 27.04 25.21
C GLY A 340 -18.43 26.59 23.95
N PRO A 341 -17.21 27.08 23.69
CA PRO A 341 -16.39 26.63 22.57
C PRO A 341 -16.08 25.12 22.59
N LEU A 342 -15.81 24.55 23.76
CA LEU A 342 -15.50 23.12 23.93
C LEU A 342 -16.66 22.20 23.50
N THR A 343 -17.86 22.47 24.02
CA THR A 343 -19.05 21.65 23.74
C THR A 343 -19.59 21.85 22.32
N ALA A 344 -19.44 23.06 21.77
CA ALA A 344 -19.78 23.34 20.37
C ALA A 344 -18.91 22.58 19.37
N ARG A 345 -17.64 22.29 19.72
CA ARG A 345 -16.71 21.54 18.87
C ARG A 345 -16.93 20.03 18.91
N HIS A 346 -17.45 19.48 20.00
CA HIS A 346 -17.73 18.05 20.17
C HIS A 346 -19.09 17.59 19.60
N VAL A 347 -19.65 18.34 18.65
CA VAL A 347 -20.82 17.91 17.86
C VAL A 347 -20.30 17.16 16.63
N PRO A 348 -20.54 15.84 16.52
CA PRO A 348 -20.01 15.04 15.42
C PRO A 348 -20.43 15.56 14.03
N PHE A 349 -19.61 15.27 13.01
CA PHE A 349 -19.87 15.46 11.56
C PHE A 349 -19.76 16.87 10.95
N LYS A 350 -19.24 17.89 11.66
CA LYS A 350 -18.94 19.19 11.03
C LYS A 350 -17.48 19.38 10.62
N ASP A 351 -16.56 18.86 11.41
CA ASP A 351 -15.11 19.00 11.24
C ASP A 351 -14.43 17.94 12.12
N GLU A 352 -14.18 16.76 11.54
CA GLU A 352 -13.67 15.59 12.27
C GLU A 352 -12.29 15.88 12.87
N THR A 353 -11.36 16.39 12.06
CA THR A 353 -10.00 16.75 12.51
C THR A 353 -10.00 17.65 13.73
N ALA A 354 -10.80 18.72 13.72
CA ALA A 354 -10.81 19.60 14.87
C ALA A 354 -11.56 19.04 16.09
N THR A 355 -12.43 18.06 15.88
CA THR A 355 -13.05 17.30 16.98
C THR A 355 -12.02 16.39 17.62
N GLU A 356 -11.19 15.70 16.82
CA GLU A 356 -10.07 14.89 17.32
C GLU A 356 -9.06 15.75 18.09
N GLU A 357 -8.66 16.91 17.55
CA GLU A 357 -7.73 17.83 18.22
C GLU A 357 -8.29 18.34 19.56
N ALA A 358 -9.59 18.62 19.61
CA ALA A 358 -10.26 19.03 20.85
C ALA A 358 -10.30 17.89 21.89
N ALA A 359 -10.53 16.64 21.44
CA ALA A 359 -10.50 15.47 22.31
C ALA A 359 -9.09 15.21 22.86
N LEU A 360 -8.07 15.30 22.01
CA LEU A 360 -6.67 15.16 22.42
C LEU A 360 -6.26 16.27 23.38
N TRP A 361 -6.64 17.51 23.09
CA TRP A 361 -6.41 18.63 24.01
C TRP A 361 -7.06 18.36 25.37
N ALA A 362 -8.30 17.87 25.38
CA ALA A 362 -9.01 17.57 26.62
C ALA A 362 -8.30 16.49 27.44
N ALA A 363 -7.80 15.44 26.78
CA ALA A 363 -7.07 14.36 27.43
C ALA A 363 -5.76 14.85 28.06
N ARG A 364 -4.93 15.59 27.31
CA ARG A 364 -3.68 16.17 27.83
C ARG A 364 -3.94 17.15 28.96
N ARG A 365 -4.99 17.95 28.87
CA ARG A 365 -5.37 18.89 29.93
C ARG A 365 -5.83 18.16 31.19
N TYR A 366 -6.55 17.06 31.05
CA TYR A 366 -6.97 16.20 32.17
C TYR A 366 -5.74 15.66 32.90
N GLU A 367 -4.75 15.15 32.17
CA GLU A 367 -3.50 14.67 32.75
C GLU A 367 -2.71 15.79 33.44
N ALA A 368 -2.56 16.96 32.78
CA ALA A 368 -1.83 18.10 33.31
C ALA A 368 -2.47 18.70 34.58
N LEU A 369 -3.80 18.63 34.73
CA LEU A 369 -4.49 19.04 35.96
C LEU A 369 -4.17 18.10 37.13
N GLY A 370 -3.91 16.83 36.86
CA GLY A 370 -3.63 15.81 37.86
C GLY A 370 -4.81 15.56 38.82
N PRO A 371 -4.61 14.75 39.87
CA PRO A 371 -5.68 14.39 40.81
C PRO A 371 -6.19 15.58 41.63
N GLU A 372 -5.32 16.57 41.89
CA GLU A 372 -5.60 17.75 42.73
C GLU A 372 -6.30 18.90 41.96
N GLY A 373 -6.50 18.75 40.65
CA GLY A 373 -7.20 19.75 39.83
C GLY A 373 -8.68 19.89 40.22
N PRO A 374 -9.35 21.00 39.80
CA PRO A 374 -10.76 21.20 40.12
C PRO A 374 -11.63 20.05 39.59
N ALA A 375 -12.45 19.45 40.46
CA ALA A 375 -13.23 18.26 40.12
C ALA A 375 -14.16 18.48 38.92
N ALA A 376 -14.76 19.67 38.80
CA ALA A 376 -15.63 20.01 37.67
C ALA A 376 -14.88 20.01 36.32
N ASP A 377 -13.68 20.60 36.28
CA ASP A 377 -12.80 20.61 35.10
C ASP A 377 -12.41 19.18 34.72
N ARG A 378 -11.98 18.37 35.69
CA ARG A 378 -11.62 16.98 35.46
C ARG A 378 -12.78 16.15 34.92
N THR A 379 -13.98 16.29 35.50
CA THR A 379 -15.19 15.60 35.05
C THR A 379 -15.54 15.95 33.62
N VAL A 380 -15.52 17.25 33.25
CA VAL A 380 -15.81 17.67 31.88
C VAL A 380 -14.81 17.09 30.89
N LEU A 381 -13.51 17.22 31.15
CA LEU A 381 -12.47 16.75 30.23
C LEU A 381 -12.56 15.22 30.04
N LEU A 382 -12.83 14.49 31.12
CA LEU A 382 -13.05 13.04 31.11
C LEU A 382 -14.25 12.64 30.24
N LEU A 383 -15.38 13.33 30.40
CA LEU A 383 -16.57 13.09 29.60
C LEU A 383 -16.34 13.42 28.12
N LEU A 384 -15.61 14.49 27.80
CA LEU A 384 -15.28 14.88 26.42
C LEU A 384 -14.41 13.81 25.74
N MET A 385 -13.31 13.41 26.36
CA MET A 385 -12.41 12.41 25.77
C MET A 385 -13.08 11.03 25.65
N ALA A 386 -13.87 10.61 26.63
CA ALA A 386 -14.63 9.36 26.54
C ALA A 386 -15.73 9.42 25.48
N THR A 387 -16.39 10.57 25.30
CA THR A 387 -17.39 10.73 24.24
C THR A 387 -16.75 10.65 22.86
N ALA A 388 -15.57 11.26 22.69
CA ALA A 388 -14.80 11.18 21.45
C ALA A 388 -14.42 9.73 21.15
N ALA A 389 -13.88 9.00 22.14
CA ALA A 389 -13.53 7.59 22.04
C ALA A 389 -14.68 6.70 21.53
N THR A 390 -15.92 6.97 21.97
CA THR A 390 -17.08 6.14 21.59
C THR A 390 -17.83 6.62 20.36
N SER A 391 -17.54 7.83 19.85
CA SER A 391 -18.35 8.48 18.80
C SER A 391 -17.57 8.78 17.53
N LEU A 392 -16.25 8.69 17.57
CA LEU A 392 -15.35 9.03 16.46
C LEU A 392 -14.45 7.84 16.17
N HIS A 393 -14.08 7.71 14.91
CA HIS A 393 -12.93 6.90 14.51
C HIS A 393 -11.71 7.81 14.58
N LEU A 394 -10.90 7.67 15.64
CA LEU A 394 -9.77 8.56 15.88
C LEU A 394 -8.54 8.10 15.10
N SER A 395 -7.79 9.06 14.57
CA SER A 395 -6.45 8.81 14.03
C SER A 395 -5.59 8.01 15.04
N SER A 396 -4.89 6.97 14.60
CA SER A 396 -4.24 5.98 15.48
C SER A 396 -3.35 6.60 16.56
N GLY A 397 -2.56 7.63 16.23
CA GLY A 397 -1.71 8.32 17.22
C GLY A 397 -2.52 9.02 18.32
N ILE A 398 -3.67 9.61 17.97
CA ILE A 398 -4.59 10.25 18.91
C ILE A 398 -5.30 9.18 19.75
N ALA A 399 -5.78 8.11 19.11
CA ALA A 399 -6.45 6.99 19.78
C ALA A 399 -5.56 6.38 20.87
N GLN A 400 -4.30 6.07 20.54
CA GLN A 400 -3.34 5.47 21.48
C GLN A 400 -3.03 6.39 22.66
N GLU A 401 -2.86 7.69 22.42
CA GLU A 401 -2.59 8.67 23.49
C GLU A 401 -3.80 8.82 24.44
N ILE A 402 -5.00 8.98 23.88
CA ILE A 402 -6.24 9.07 24.67
C ILE A 402 -6.50 7.76 25.44
N LEU A 403 -6.24 6.60 24.83
CA LEU A 403 -6.39 5.29 25.47
C LEU A 403 -5.47 5.17 26.70
N GLY A 404 -4.20 5.59 26.58
CA GLY A 404 -3.27 5.63 27.71
C GLY A 404 -3.79 6.47 28.89
N ILE A 405 -4.32 7.66 28.59
CA ILE A 405 -4.86 8.58 29.60
C ILE A 405 -6.16 8.04 30.21
N LEU A 406 -7.06 7.46 29.42
CA LEU A 406 -8.30 6.83 29.90
C LEU A 406 -8.02 5.63 30.81
N ARG A 407 -7.03 4.79 30.47
CA ARG A 407 -6.59 3.68 31.35
C ARG A 407 -6.06 4.20 32.69
N ALA A 408 -5.26 5.26 32.68
CA ALA A 408 -4.80 5.91 33.91
C ALA A 408 -5.97 6.48 34.74
N ALA A 409 -6.93 7.15 34.10
CA ALA A 409 -8.14 7.65 34.75
C ALA A 409 -8.97 6.51 35.37
N ALA A 410 -9.12 5.38 34.67
CA ALA A 410 -9.85 4.21 35.16
C ALA A 410 -9.26 3.68 36.48
N THR A 411 -7.94 3.55 36.56
CA THR A 411 -7.26 3.09 37.79
C THR A 411 -7.48 4.03 38.98
N THR A 412 -7.53 5.34 38.72
CA THR A 412 -7.78 6.34 39.75
C THR A 412 -9.22 6.24 40.28
N LEU A 413 -10.20 6.09 39.38
CA LEU A 413 -11.61 5.98 39.75
C LEU A 413 -11.94 4.69 40.52
N THR A 414 -11.14 3.63 40.37
CA THR A 414 -11.31 2.39 41.15
C THR A 414 -10.77 2.50 42.57
N ALA A 415 -9.69 3.27 42.81
CA ALA A 415 -9.07 3.38 44.13
C ALA A 415 -9.95 4.12 45.16
N ASP A 416 -10.86 4.99 44.69
CA ASP A 416 -11.76 5.77 45.56
C ASP A 416 -13.04 5.00 45.97
N GLY A 417 -13.19 3.73 45.56
CA GLY A 417 -14.47 3.01 45.59
C GLY A 417 -14.49 1.61 46.23
N ASP A 418 -13.44 1.18 46.93
CA ASP A 418 -13.36 -0.14 47.59
C ASP A 418 -14.31 -0.25 48.80
N GLY A 419 -15.60 -0.37 48.51
CA GLY A 419 -16.55 -1.11 49.33
C GLY A 419 -16.75 -2.48 48.69
N ASP A 420 -16.26 -3.52 49.37
CA ASP A 420 -16.44 -4.94 49.04
C ASP A 420 -17.88 -5.25 48.58
N GLY A 421 -18.07 -5.45 47.27
CA GLY A 421 -19.36 -5.75 46.66
C GLY A 421 -19.20 -6.54 45.37
N ASP A 422 -19.32 -7.85 45.51
CA ASP A 422 -19.25 -8.88 44.48
C ASP A 422 -20.19 -8.62 43.28
N GLY A 423 -19.60 -8.31 42.13
CA GLY A 423 -19.90 -8.91 40.82
C GLY A 423 -21.24 -8.73 40.11
N GLY A 424 -22.32 -8.26 40.76
CA GLY A 424 -23.65 -8.28 40.14
C GLY A 424 -24.41 -6.97 40.31
N ASP A 425 -24.67 -6.30 39.18
CA ASP A 425 -25.60 -5.16 39.04
C ASP A 425 -25.23 -3.94 39.93
N ARG A 426 -24.25 -3.15 39.46
CA ARG A 426 -23.79 -1.91 40.11
C ARG A 426 -24.84 -0.80 40.00
N THR A 427 -25.96 -1.00 40.68
CA THR A 427 -26.88 0.09 41.00
C THR A 427 -26.16 1.05 41.94
N CYS A 428 -25.92 2.28 41.48
CA CYS A 428 -25.39 3.32 42.35
C CYS A 428 -26.42 3.58 43.45
N ALA A 429 -26.05 3.37 44.72
CA ALA A 429 -26.97 3.56 45.84
C ALA A 429 -27.56 4.98 45.92
N ALA A 430 -26.87 5.97 45.36
CA ALA A 430 -27.35 7.36 45.27
C ALA A 430 -28.30 7.59 44.09
N HIS A 431 -28.31 6.71 43.09
CA HIS A 431 -29.08 6.84 41.85
C HIS A 431 -29.71 5.49 41.48
N PRO A 432 -30.77 5.05 42.19
CA PRO A 432 -31.39 3.74 41.99
C PRO A 432 -32.01 3.57 40.59
N ASP A 433 -32.33 4.68 39.92
CA ASP A 433 -32.85 4.69 38.55
C ASP A 433 -31.75 4.57 37.47
N GLY A 434 -30.48 4.48 37.86
CA GLY A 434 -29.32 4.23 37.00
C GLY A 434 -28.60 5.48 36.48
N HIS A 435 -27.53 5.27 35.72
CA HIS A 435 -26.71 6.31 35.10
C HIS A 435 -26.90 6.32 33.57
N ALA A 436 -27.52 7.38 33.05
CA ALA A 436 -27.79 7.67 31.63
C ALA A 436 -28.56 6.58 30.83
N ARG A 437 -29.28 6.99 29.79
CA ARG A 437 -29.90 6.06 28.85
C ARG A 437 -28.86 5.54 27.86
N ARG A 438 -28.76 4.21 27.67
CA ARG A 438 -28.11 3.64 26.49
C ARG A 438 -28.68 4.30 25.23
N GLY A 439 -27.82 4.81 24.36
CA GLY A 439 -28.22 5.41 23.08
C GLY A 439 -28.58 6.90 23.13
N GLU A 440 -28.15 7.63 24.15
CA GLU A 440 -28.23 9.08 24.14
C GLU A 440 -27.39 9.70 23.01
N ARG A 441 -27.95 10.73 22.36
CA ARG A 441 -27.25 11.46 21.30
C ARG A 441 -26.15 12.33 21.89
N THR A 442 -24.99 12.37 21.25
CA THR A 442 -23.83 13.19 21.65
C THR A 442 -24.20 14.65 21.92
N GLN A 443 -25.09 15.24 21.12
CA GLN A 443 -25.57 16.61 21.31
C GLN A 443 -26.29 16.82 22.65
N ASP A 444 -27.11 15.85 23.07
CA ASP A 444 -27.87 15.92 24.32
C ASP A 444 -26.90 15.80 25.53
N LEU A 445 -25.88 14.95 25.40
CA LEU A 445 -24.80 14.85 26.38
C LEU A 445 -23.99 16.16 26.48
N MET A 446 -23.54 16.74 25.36
CA MET A 446 -22.77 17.99 25.34
C MET A 446 -23.56 19.17 25.93
N ALA A 447 -24.87 19.25 25.66
CA ALA A 447 -25.74 20.25 26.27
C ALA A 447 -25.81 20.11 27.80
N ARG A 448 -25.75 18.89 28.35
CA ARG A 448 -25.68 18.68 29.80
C ARG A 448 -24.30 18.95 30.39
N VAL A 449 -23.23 18.60 29.68
CA VAL A 449 -21.86 18.95 30.06
C VAL A 449 -21.73 20.48 30.20
N ALA A 450 -22.35 21.25 29.30
CA ALA A 450 -22.40 22.71 29.39
C ALA A 450 -23.00 23.23 30.70
N ARG A 451 -24.03 22.56 31.22
CA ARG A 451 -24.72 22.92 32.46
C ARG A 451 -23.89 22.70 33.74
N LEU A 452 -22.80 21.93 33.70
CA LEU A 452 -21.92 21.74 34.87
C LEU A 452 -21.22 23.03 35.32
N TYR A 453 -21.08 24.02 34.43
CA TYR A 453 -20.38 25.29 34.70
C TYR A 453 -21.30 26.50 34.80
N GLU A 454 -22.42 26.47 34.09
CA GLU A 454 -23.45 27.50 34.13
C GLU A 454 -24.79 26.84 34.46
N PRO A 455 -25.02 26.50 35.74
CA PRO A 455 -26.31 25.98 36.18
C PRO A 455 -27.36 27.09 36.02
N ASP A 456 -28.16 26.99 34.97
CA ASP A 456 -29.36 27.80 34.79
C ASP A 456 -30.51 27.15 35.56
N ALA A 457 -30.83 27.72 36.72
CA ALA A 457 -31.86 27.22 37.61
C ALA A 457 -33.26 27.17 36.96
N ASP A 458 -33.54 28.06 35.99
CA ASP A 458 -34.83 28.08 35.29
C ASP A 458 -34.89 26.98 34.22
N ALA A 459 -33.79 26.76 33.49
CA ALA A 459 -33.68 25.65 32.53
C ALA A 459 -33.63 24.28 33.21
N GLU A 460 -33.04 24.18 34.41
CA GLU A 460 -33.02 22.96 35.22
C GLU A 460 -34.43 22.64 35.74
N ALA A 461 -35.19 23.64 36.18
CA ALA A 461 -36.59 23.48 36.55
C ALA A 461 -37.48 23.06 35.35
N GLU A 462 -37.25 23.60 34.15
CA GLU A 462 -37.94 23.18 32.92
C GLU A 462 -37.60 21.75 32.49
N ALA A 463 -36.31 21.35 32.57
CA ALA A 463 -35.87 19.99 32.25
C ALA A 463 -36.49 18.95 33.20
N VAL A 464 -36.50 19.25 34.50
CA VAL A 464 -37.17 18.42 35.52
C VAL A 464 -38.68 18.35 35.25
N ALA A 465 -39.32 19.47 34.92
CA ALA A 465 -40.74 19.51 34.57
C ALA A 465 -41.08 18.73 33.27
N ALA A 466 -40.13 18.61 32.34
CA ALA A 466 -40.25 17.82 31.11
C ALA A 466 -39.96 16.31 31.32
N GLY A 467 -39.70 15.86 32.55
CA GLY A 467 -39.34 14.48 32.85
C GLY A 467 -37.93 14.10 32.39
N GLN A 468 -37.07 15.10 32.16
CA GLN A 468 -35.64 14.92 31.93
C GLN A 468 -34.92 14.94 33.30
N GLU A 469 -35.13 13.91 34.12
CA GLU A 469 -34.59 13.76 35.48
C GLU A 469 -33.06 13.50 35.54
N PHE A 470 -32.26 14.10 34.65
CA PHE A 470 -30.80 13.98 34.68
C PHE A 470 -30.16 15.26 35.21
N GLY A 471 -30.04 15.35 36.54
CA GLY A 471 -29.31 16.43 37.22
C GLY A 471 -27.80 16.34 36.98
N THR A 472 -27.10 17.48 37.09
CA THR A 472 -25.63 17.58 36.95
C THR A 472 -24.85 16.68 37.91
N GLU A 473 -25.46 16.30 39.03
CA GLU A 473 -24.90 15.38 40.04
C GLU A 473 -24.67 13.96 39.49
N LEU A 474 -25.48 13.52 38.52
CA LEU A 474 -25.31 12.22 37.86
C LEU A 474 -24.06 12.17 36.98
N LEU A 475 -23.73 13.28 36.29
CA LEU A 475 -22.54 13.38 35.43
C LEU A 475 -21.25 13.35 36.24
N ALA A 476 -21.27 13.86 37.47
CA ALA A 476 -20.13 13.83 38.38
C ALA A 476 -20.05 12.56 39.22
N CYS A 477 -21.01 11.63 39.09
CA CYS A 477 -21.03 10.42 39.91
C CYS A 477 -19.86 9.49 39.55
N PRO A 478 -19.05 9.02 40.52
CA PRO A 478 -17.92 8.12 40.25
C PRO A 478 -18.30 6.80 39.59
N ALA A 479 -19.52 6.28 39.83
CA ALA A 479 -20.01 5.09 39.14
C ALA A 479 -20.28 5.37 37.65
N HIS A 480 -20.96 6.47 37.34
CA HIS A 480 -21.15 6.90 35.95
C HIS A 480 -19.83 7.13 35.21
N LEU A 481 -18.88 7.83 35.85
CA LEU A 481 -17.58 8.11 35.24
C LEU A 481 -16.79 6.82 34.98
N ARG A 482 -16.84 5.84 35.89
CA ARG A 482 -16.23 4.52 35.65
C ARG A 482 -16.83 3.82 34.45
N ASP A 483 -18.15 3.84 34.31
CA ASP A 483 -18.83 3.17 33.20
C ASP A 483 -18.51 3.83 31.85
N VAL A 484 -18.51 5.17 31.82
CA VAL A 484 -18.16 5.95 30.62
C VAL A 484 -16.69 5.73 30.22
N VAL A 485 -15.77 5.75 31.19
CA VAL A 485 -14.35 5.49 30.94
C VAL A 485 -14.13 4.05 30.49
N ALA A 486 -14.75 3.07 31.14
CA ALA A 486 -14.60 1.66 30.77
C ALA A 486 -15.10 1.42 29.34
N LYS A 487 -16.21 2.07 28.95
CA LYS A 487 -16.67 2.03 27.56
C LYS A 487 -15.67 2.69 26.61
N GLY A 488 -15.20 3.90 26.90
CA GLY A 488 -14.22 4.58 26.05
C GLY A 488 -12.91 3.81 25.89
N VAL A 489 -12.45 3.12 26.95
CA VAL A 489 -11.31 2.21 26.90
C VAL A 489 -11.62 1.02 25.97
N ALA A 490 -12.76 0.37 26.13
CA ALA A 490 -13.13 -0.78 25.29
C ALA A 490 -13.24 -0.40 23.80
N ASP A 491 -13.91 0.72 23.49
CA ASP A 491 -14.10 1.18 22.10
C ASP A 491 -12.74 1.58 21.47
N LEU A 492 -11.82 2.19 22.24
CA LEU A 492 -10.46 2.49 21.74
C LEU A 492 -9.55 1.27 21.69
N GLU A 493 -9.72 0.31 22.59
CA GLU A 493 -9.02 -0.98 22.51
C GLU A 493 -9.43 -1.71 21.25
N GLU A 494 -10.71 -1.74 20.89
CA GLU A 494 -11.18 -2.26 19.60
C GLU A 494 -10.50 -1.53 18.43
N GLN A 495 -10.53 -0.19 18.43
CA GLN A 495 -9.85 0.61 17.38
C GLN A 495 -8.33 0.38 17.32
N CYS A 496 -7.65 0.15 18.45
CA CYS A 496 -6.20 -0.06 18.49
C CYS A 496 -5.76 -1.51 18.30
N THR A 497 -6.64 -2.50 18.57
CA THR A 497 -6.32 -3.95 18.52
C THR A 497 -6.59 -4.55 17.14
N GLU A 498 -7.19 -3.81 16.20
CA GLU A 498 -7.13 -4.16 14.77
C GLU A 498 -5.68 -4.19 14.22
N GLU A 499 -4.68 -3.81 15.02
CA GLU A 499 -3.27 -4.17 14.92
C GLU A 499 -2.91 -5.10 16.12
N PRO A 500 -2.21 -6.27 16.09
CA PRO A 500 -1.51 -7.02 15.05
C PRO A 500 -1.64 -8.59 15.14
N ASP A 501 -2.58 -9.16 15.91
CA ASP A 501 -2.43 -10.52 16.47
C ASP A 501 -2.90 -11.72 15.61
N LEU A 502 -3.56 -11.49 14.47
CA LEU A 502 -4.07 -12.59 13.64
C LEU A 502 -2.95 -13.42 12.98
N LEU A 503 -1.76 -12.84 12.78
CA LEU A 503 -0.62 -13.52 12.19
C LEU A 503 0.05 -14.52 13.17
N GLU A 504 0.06 -14.22 14.48
CA GLU A 504 0.57 -15.17 15.48
C GLU A 504 -0.42 -16.30 15.77
N GLN A 505 -1.73 -16.06 15.68
CA GLN A 505 -2.74 -17.11 15.87
C GLN A 505 -2.82 -18.09 14.70
N LEU A 506 -2.67 -17.62 13.45
CA LEU A 506 -2.74 -18.49 12.26
C LEU A 506 -1.45 -19.23 11.92
N LEU A 507 -0.30 -18.77 12.42
CA LEU A 507 0.97 -19.51 12.32
C LEU A 507 1.19 -20.51 13.48
N ALA A 508 0.31 -20.50 14.49
CA ALA A 508 0.32 -21.41 15.63
C ALA A 508 -0.65 -22.61 15.49
N GLU A 509 -1.49 -22.63 14.45
CA GLU A 509 -2.34 -23.75 14.03
C GLU A 509 -1.74 -24.48 12.81
#